data_AF-A0A0S7XL36-F1
#
_entry.id   AF-A0A0S7XL36-F1
#
_cell.length_a   1.000
_cell.length_b   1.000
_cell.length_c   1.000
_cell.angle_alpha   90.00
_cell.angle_beta   90.00
_cell.angle_gamma   90.00
#
_symmetry.space_group_name_H-M   'P 1'
#
loop_
_entity.id
_entity.type
_entity.pdbx_description
1 polymer ?
#
loop_
_entity_poly.entity_id
_entity_poly.type
_entity_poly.pdbx_seq_one_letter_code
_entity_poly.pdbx_strand_id
1 'polypeptide(L)'
;MFLGNLGLRFRFFHRLYWTLRYDMGNVWSKLESIKWKELRHAFGTSLALDTPLGPLEVAYGITTLPSAGFSTDEWDKFYFKFGYDF
;
A
#
# COMPACT_ATOMS: atom_id res chain seq x y z
N MET A 1 -13.06 -2.75 -11.53
CA MET A 1 -11.97 -2.73 -10.53
C MET A 1 -12.53 -2.17 -9.23
N PHE A 2 -12.23 -2.80 -8.11
CA PHE A 2 -12.55 -2.25 -6.78
C PHE A 2 -11.27 -2.05 -5.99
N LEU A 3 -11.14 -0.88 -5.36
CA LEU A 3 -10.02 -0.54 -4.50
C LEU A 3 -10.55 0.28 -3.32
N GLY A 4 -10.31 -0.21 -2.12
CA GLY A 4 -10.51 0.49 -0.85
C GLY A 4 -9.17 0.70 -0.17
N ASN A 5 -8.97 1.89 0.39
CA ASN A 5 -7.77 2.24 1.12
C ASN A 5 -8.16 2.87 2.46
N LEU A 6 -7.49 2.47 3.52
CA LEU A 6 -7.56 3.08 4.84
C LEU A 6 -6.13 3.45 5.26
N GLY A 7 -5.90 4.73 5.54
CA GLY A 7 -4.61 5.25 5.97
C GLY A 7 -4.71 5.99 7.30
N LEU A 8 -3.80 5.67 8.23
CA LEU A 8 -3.61 6.41 9.47
C LEU A 8 -2.22 7.05 9.44
N ARG A 9 -2.17 8.38 9.49
CA ARG A 9 -0.91 9.14 9.43
C ARG A 9 -0.66 9.85 10.76
N PHE A 10 0.51 9.59 11.33
CA PHE A 10 0.99 10.18 12.56
C PHE A 10 2.18 11.09 12.26
N ARG A 11 2.23 12.24 12.93
CA ARG A 11 3.38 13.15 12.89
C ARG A 11 4.13 13.01 14.22
N PHE A 12 5.33 12.46 14.19
CA PHE A 12 6.14 12.27 15.41
C PHE A 12 7.01 13.50 15.71
N PHE A 13 7.85 13.88 14.74
CA PHE A 13 8.74 15.04 14.84
C PHE A 13 8.40 16.04 13.75
N HIS A 14 8.91 17.28 13.87
CA HIS A 14 8.56 18.42 13.03
C HIS A 14 8.45 18.10 11.53
N ARG A 15 9.24 17.15 11.02
CA ARG A 15 9.30 16.75 9.61
C ARG A 15 9.15 15.25 9.34
N LEU A 16 8.93 14.42 10.37
CA LEU A 16 8.83 12.96 10.24
C LEU A 16 7.38 12.50 10.39
N TYR A 17 6.89 11.78 9.39
CA TYR A 17 5.55 11.20 9.35
C TYR A 17 5.66 9.70 9.27
N TRP A 18 4.85 9.03 10.06
CA TRP A 18 4.66 7.60 10.01
C TRP A 18 3.24 7.30 9.56
N THR A 19 3.10 6.43 8.56
CA THR A 19 1.79 6.06 8.02
C THR A 19 1.60 4.57 8.15
N LEU A 20 0.48 4.16 8.71
CA LEU A 20 -0.04 2.79 8.63
C LEU A 20 -1.13 2.75 7.58
N ARG A 21 -1.10 1.74 6.71
CA ARG A 21 -2.00 1.61 5.57
C ARG A 21 -2.60 0.21 5.53
N TYR A 22 -3.88 0.14 5.22
CA TYR A 22 -4.57 -1.07 4.85
C TYR A 22 -5.24 -0.86 3.50
N ASP A 23 -4.87 -1.69 2.52
CA ASP A 23 -5.46 -1.68 1.20
C ASP A 23 -6.28 -2.96 1.02
N MET A 24 -7.41 -2.84 0.35
CA MET A 24 -8.18 -3.99 -0.10
C MET A 24 -8.69 -3.77 -1.51
N GLY A 25 -8.65 -4.79 -2.35
CA GLY A 25 -9.08 -4.63 -3.72
C GLY A 25 -8.90 -5.86 -4.56
N ASN A 26 -9.55 -5.85 -5.72
CA ASN A 26 -9.34 -6.83 -6.76
C ASN A 26 -9.79 -6.28 -8.12
N VAL A 27 -9.30 -6.90 -9.19
CA VAL A 27 -9.68 -6.59 -10.56
C VAL A 27 -10.36 -7.82 -11.16
N TRP A 28 -11.57 -7.63 -11.67
CA TRP A 28 -12.35 -8.66 -12.34
C TRP A 28 -12.62 -8.27 -13.78
N SER A 29 -12.62 -9.25 -14.68
CA SER A 29 -12.90 -9.03 -16.10
C SER A 29 -14.40 -8.84 -16.40
N LYS A 30 -15.28 -9.31 -15.53
CA LYS A 30 -16.75 -9.24 -15.68
C LYS A 30 -17.43 -8.87 -14.37
N LEU A 31 -18.53 -8.11 -14.42
CA LEU A 31 -19.27 -7.70 -13.22
C LEU A 31 -19.90 -8.89 -12.48
N GLU A 32 -20.37 -9.92 -13.19
CA GLU A 32 -20.96 -11.11 -12.55
C GLU A 32 -19.92 -11.96 -11.81
N SER A 33 -18.63 -11.72 -12.05
CA SER A 33 -17.52 -12.44 -11.40
C SER A 33 -17.04 -11.81 -10.10
N ILE A 34 -17.64 -10.69 -9.67
CA ILE A 34 -17.30 -10.04 -8.41
C ILE A 34 -17.63 -10.99 -7.25
N LYS A 35 -16.58 -11.49 -6.61
CA LYS A 35 -16.67 -12.34 -5.42
C LYS A 35 -15.94 -11.67 -4.27
N TRP A 36 -16.67 -11.31 -3.22
CA TRP A 36 -16.12 -10.70 -2.01
C TRP A 36 -15.03 -11.55 -1.33
N LYS A 37 -15.10 -12.88 -1.49
CA LYS A 37 -14.09 -13.83 -0.98
C LYS A 37 -12.73 -13.72 -1.69
N GLU A 38 -12.67 -13.13 -2.87
CA GLU A 38 -11.45 -12.96 -3.66
C GLU A 38 -10.85 -11.55 -3.49
N LEU A 39 -11.38 -10.73 -2.59
CA LEU A 39 -10.77 -9.44 -2.26
C LEU A 39 -9.38 -9.66 -1.68
N ARG A 40 -8.36 -9.02 -2.26
CA ARG A 40 -7.02 -9.04 -1.70
C ARG A 40 -6.96 -8.03 -0.57
N HIS A 41 -6.14 -8.32 0.42
CA HIS A 41 -5.87 -7.44 1.54
C HIS A 41 -4.36 -7.26 1.65
N ALA A 42 -3.95 -6.02 1.85
CA ALA A 42 -2.56 -5.67 2.05
C ALA A 42 -2.44 -4.70 3.23
N PHE A 43 -1.36 -4.86 3.98
CA PHE A 43 -0.98 -3.98 5.06
C PHE A 43 0.35 -3.34 4.70
N GLY A 44 0.48 -2.05 4.97
CA GLY A 44 1.70 -1.32 4.71
C GLY A 44 2.02 -0.35 5.82
N THR A 45 3.30 -0.03 5.93
CA THR A 45 3.80 1.04 6.77
C THR A 45 4.76 1.91 5.96
N SER A 46 4.76 3.21 6.19
CA SER A 46 5.73 4.10 5.58
C SER A 46 6.25 5.15 6.53
N LEU A 47 7.49 5.56 6.33
CA LEU A 47 8.14 6.68 6.99
C LEU A 47 8.48 7.72 5.94
N ALA A 48 7.96 8.93 6.13
CA ALA A 48 8.21 10.06 5.25
C ALA A 48 8.90 11.19 6.01
N LEU A 49 9.91 11.78 5.38
CA LEU A 49 10.69 12.91 5.90
C LEU A 49 10.60 14.09 4.93
N ASP A 50 10.17 15.25 5.42
CA ASP A 50 10.20 16.49 4.63
C ASP A 50 11.64 17.01 4.54
N THR A 51 12.29 16.80 3.40
CA THR A 51 13.63 17.36 3.12
C THR A 51 13.52 18.64 2.28
N PRO A 52 14.52 19.54 2.32
CA PRO A 52 14.52 20.73 1.46
C PRO A 52 14.45 20.42 -0.05
N LEU A 53 14.90 19.23 -0.47
CA LEU A 53 14.88 18.77 -1.86
C LEU A 53 13.56 18.09 -2.25
N GLY A 54 12.65 17.90 -1.29
CA GLY A 54 11.36 17.25 -1.46
C GLY A 54 11.09 16.17 -0.41
N PRO A 55 9.88 15.60 -0.36
CA PRO A 55 9.57 14.49 0.51
C PRO A 55 10.42 13.26 0.18
N LEU A 56 10.99 12.63 1.19
CA LEU A 56 11.61 11.32 1.09
C LEU A 56 10.72 10.32 1.81
N GLU A 57 10.29 9.25 1.15
CA GLU A 57 9.44 8.22 1.75
C GLU A 57 10.02 6.82 1.49
N VAL A 58 10.12 6.05 2.56
CA VAL A 58 10.35 4.61 2.52
C VAL A 58 9.10 3.90 2.98
N ALA A 59 8.63 2.92 2.24
CA ALA A 59 7.46 2.13 2.59
C ALA A 59 7.74 0.65 2.45
N TYR A 60 7.07 -0.13 3.27
CA TYR A 60 7.09 -1.58 3.22
C TYR A 60 5.66 -2.08 3.31
N GLY A 61 5.29 -3.01 2.44
CA GLY A 61 3.94 -3.58 2.38
C GLY A 61 3.96 -5.08 2.22
N ILE A 62 3.00 -5.74 2.87
CA ILE A 62 2.75 -7.17 2.82
C ILE A 62 1.32 -7.45 2.33
N THR A 63 1.12 -8.51 1.56
CA THR A 63 -0.21 -8.94 1.07
C THR A 63 -0.60 -10.28 1.69
N THR A 64 -1.79 -10.37 2.31
CA THR A 64 -2.17 -11.53 3.13
C THR A 64 -2.96 -12.62 2.39
N LEU A 65 -3.35 -12.41 1.13
CA LEU A 65 -4.13 -13.39 0.37
C LEU A 65 -3.46 -13.77 -0.96
N PRO A 66 -2.99 -15.02 -1.11
CA PRO A 66 -2.63 -15.56 -2.40
C PRO A 66 -3.92 -15.83 -3.18
N SER A 67 -4.13 -15.13 -4.30
CA SER A 67 -5.07 -15.60 -5.32
C SER A 67 -4.52 -16.90 -5.90
N ALA A 68 -5.38 -17.90 -6.11
CA ALA A 68 -5.01 -19.13 -6.82
C ALA A 68 -4.33 -18.76 -8.15
N GLY A 69 -3.00 -18.96 -8.23
CA GLY A 69 -2.18 -18.59 -9.40
C GLY A 69 -1.09 -17.55 -9.16
N PHE A 70 -0.87 -17.03 -7.94
CA PHE A 70 0.23 -16.11 -7.62
C PHE A 70 1.28 -16.76 -6.71
N SER A 71 2.55 -16.68 -7.12
CA SER A 71 3.70 -17.23 -6.41
C SER A 71 3.95 -16.52 -5.07
N THR A 72 4.44 -17.28 -4.09
CA THR A 72 4.77 -16.87 -2.71
C THR A 72 5.77 -15.69 -2.61
N ASP A 73 6.49 -15.40 -3.69
CA ASP A 73 7.61 -14.45 -3.75
C ASP A 73 7.19 -12.97 -3.95
N GLU A 74 5.90 -12.71 -4.17
CA GLU A 74 5.37 -11.36 -4.44
C GLU A 74 4.74 -10.67 -3.23
N TRP A 75 4.89 -11.26 -2.04
CA TRP A 75 4.13 -10.88 -0.86
C TRP A 75 4.64 -9.58 -0.22
N ASP A 76 5.95 -9.35 -0.29
CA ASP A 76 6.62 -8.28 0.42
C ASP A 76 7.25 -7.30 -0.59
N LYS A 77 6.86 -6.03 -0.53
CA LYS A 77 7.40 -5.00 -1.42
C LYS A 77 7.93 -3.82 -0.62
N PHE A 78 9.20 -3.49 -0.88
CA PHE A 78 9.81 -2.27 -0.43
C PHE A 78 9.65 -1.20 -1.50
N TYR A 79 9.21 -0.01 -1.09
CA TYR A 79 9.02 1.13 -1.96
C TYR A 79 9.87 2.28 -1.44
N PHE A 80 10.48 2.99 -2.38
CA PHE A 80 11.23 4.21 -2.11
C PHE A 80 10.70 5.31 -3.03
N LYS A 81 10.43 6.48 -2.45
CA LYS A 81 10.05 7.69 -3.17
C LYS A 81 10.92 8.84 -2.70
N PHE A 82 11.34 9.66 -3.65
CA PHE A 82 12.10 10.87 -3.36
C PHE A 82 11.70 11.98 -4.33
N GLY A 83 11.36 13.14 -3.79
CA GLY A 83 10.90 14.29 -4.55
C GLY A 83 9.38 14.46 -4.51
N TYR A 84 8.90 15.46 -5.25
CA TYR A 84 7.47 15.71 -5.39
C TYR A 84 6.90 14.75 -6.45
N ASP A 85 5.91 13.94 -6.05
CA ASP A 85 5.08 13.17 -6.99
C ASP A 85 4.21 14.18 -7.79
N PHE A 86 4.23 14.11 -9.12
CA PHE A 86 3.33 14.85 -10.03
C PHE A 86 2.45 13.88 -10.82
#